data_AF-A0AA39SY66-F1
#
_entry.id   AF-A0AA39SY66-F1
#
_cell.length_a   1.000
_cell.length_b   1.000
_cell.length_c   1.000
_cell.angle_alpha   90.00
_cell.angle_beta   90.00
_cell.angle_gamma   90.00
#
_symmetry.space_group_name_H-M   'P 1'
#
loop_
_entity.id
_entity.type
_entity.pdbx_description
1 polymer ?
#
loop_
_entity_poly.entity_id
_entity_poly.type
_entity_poly.pdbx_seq_one_letter_code
_entity_poly.pdbx_strand_id
1 'polypeptide(L)'
;MMIHLYSHNFLIPLCILTFVISSSTLSHGDMVESKFLNVGKELWKETLPLQMGSRLYQLQGLKSYNWYEVKISYPASIPASFSLQLKKGNLEVGLNQNRRLLNTEKLIFKTDSLDVLNDQDGMHVLVTVEPEGIVAIPHVQEREFIIFNIVCDELLLGIPHEAWWVVILVSFCLVLALIIPYFLPFCLLPKNRSMQSDAQNLSKVS
;
A
#
# COMPACT_ATOMS: atom_id res chain seq x y z
N MET A 1 -64.83 -1.32 -26.02
CA MET A 1 -63.67 -2.02 -25.43
C MET A 1 -62.57 -2.19 -26.49
N MET A 2 -61.98 -1.09 -26.97
CA MET A 2 -60.93 -1.16 -28.03
C MET A 2 -59.94 0.03 -28.00
N ILE A 3 -59.91 0.81 -26.90
CA ILE A 3 -59.01 1.98 -26.79
C ILE A 3 -57.92 1.73 -25.73
N HIS A 4 -58.14 0.80 -24.80
CA HIS A 4 -57.21 0.51 -23.70
C HIS A 4 -56.08 -0.48 -24.09
N LEU A 5 -56.20 -1.18 -25.23
CA LEU A 5 -55.19 -2.11 -25.75
C LEU A 5 -54.10 -1.40 -26.60
N TYR A 6 -54.33 -0.15 -27.02
CA TYR A 6 -53.40 0.57 -27.89
C TYR A 6 -52.30 1.30 -27.12
N SER A 7 -52.59 1.74 -25.89
CA SER A 7 -51.65 2.50 -25.05
C SER A 7 -50.48 1.65 -24.54
N HIS A 8 -50.67 0.34 -24.35
CA HIS A 8 -49.63 -0.55 -23.83
C HIS A 8 -48.57 -0.92 -24.88
N ASN A 9 -48.92 -0.91 -26.18
CA ASN A 9 -48.03 -1.26 -27.29
C ASN A 9 -47.06 -0.13 -27.69
N PHE A 10 -47.34 1.12 -27.31
CA PHE A 10 -46.45 2.26 -27.57
C PHE A 10 -45.42 2.49 -26.46
N LEU A 11 -45.68 1.97 -25.26
CA LEU A 11 -44.80 2.10 -24.10
C LEU A 11 -43.53 1.25 -24.24
N ILE A 12 -43.67 0.04 -24.79
CA ILE A 12 -42.56 -0.90 -25.02
C ILE A 12 -41.51 -0.33 -26.01
N PRO A 13 -41.87 0.16 -27.21
CA PRO A 13 -40.88 0.74 -28.12
C PRO A 13 -40.28 2.04 -27.58
N LEU A 14 -41.03 2.82 -26.80
CA LEU A 14 -40.51 4.00 -26.11
C LEU A 14 -39.44 3.62 -25.08
N CYS A 15 -39.66 2.55 -24.29
CA CYS A 15 -38.68 2.03 -23.34
C CYS A 15 -37.42 1.47 -24.03
N ILE A 16 -37.56 0.83 -25.18
CA ILE A 16 -36.40 0.34 -25.95
C ILE A 16 -35.62 1.53 -26.52
N LEU A 17 -36.31 2.57 -27.01
CA LEU A 17 -35.67 3.78 -27.52
C LEU A 17 -34.94 4.54 -26.41
N THR A 18 -35.52 4.68 -25.21
CA THR A 18 -34.81 5.29 -24.07
C THR A 18 -33.61 4.46 -23.64
N PHE A 19 -33.72 3.13 -23.64
CA PHE A 19 -32.60 2.25 -23.31
C PHE A 19 -31.44 2.38 -24.32
N VAL A 20 -31.74 2.46 -25.63
CA VAL A 20 -30.73 2.64 -26.68
C VAL A 20 -30.08 4.03 -26.60
N ILE A 21 -30.84 5.09 -26.31
CA ILE A 21 -30.30 6.45 -26.13
C ILE A 21 -29.42 6.51 -24.87
N SER A 22 -29.83 5.88 -23.76
CA SER A 22 -29.01 5.77 -22.54
C SER A 22 -27.75 4.92 -22.74
N SER A 23 -27.78 3.96 -23.67
CA SER A 23 -26.62 3.13 -24.03
C SER A 23 -25.65 3.86 -24.97
N SER A 24 -26.13 4.86 -25.71
CA SER A 24 -25.37 5.58 -26.74
C SER A 24 -24.55 6.76 -26.20
N THR A 25 -24.62 7.06 -24.90
CA THR A 25 -23.81 8.13 -24.27
C THR A 25 -22.47 7.62 -23.73
N LEU A 26 -21.97 6.48 -24.19
CA LEU A 26 -20.57 6.10 -23.99
C LEU A 26 -19.74 6.73 -25.13
N SER A 27 -19.75 8.06 -25.21
CA SER A 27 -18.79 8.76 -26.05
C SER A 27 -17.42 8.56 -25.42
N HIS A 28 -16.53 7.91 -26.16
CA HIS A 28 -15.10 7.81 -25.93
C HIS A 28 -14.51 9.23 -25.80
N GLY A 29 -14.51 9.75 -24.58
CA GLY A 29 -13.54 10.72 -24.14
C GLY A 29 -12.36 9.94 -23.59
N ASP A 30 -11.15 10.37 -23.93
CA ASP A 30 -9.90 9.99 -23.27
C ASP A 30 -9.91 10.52 -21.83
N MET A 31 -10.87 10.03 -21.03
CA MET A 31 -10.92 10.22 -19.60
C MET A 31 -9.98 9.19 -19.03
N VAL A 32 -8.80 9.64 -18.58
CA VAL A 32 -8.04 8.91 -17.58
C VAL A 32 -9.02 8.63 -16.44
N GLU A 33 -9.51 7.39 -16.37
CA GLU A 33 -10.50 6.97 -15.38
C GLU A 33 -9.89 7.21 -13.99
N SER A 34 -10.31 8.29 -13.33
CA SER A 34 -9.78 8.67 -12.04
C SER A 34 -10.40 7.75 -10.99
N LYS A 35 -9.55 6.94 -10.36
CA LYS A 35 -9.98 5.99 -9.33
C LYS A 35 -9.62 6.53 -7.95
N PHE A 36 -10.51 6.35 -6.98
CA PHE A 36 -10.24 6.78 -5.62
C PHE A 36 -9.34 5.80 -4.88
N LEU A 37 -8.25 6.31 -4.31
CA LEU A 37 -7.35 5.58 -3.42
C LEU A 37 -7.50 6.15 -2.01
N ASN A 38 -8.25 5.44 -1.17
CA ASN A 38 -8.49 5.82 0.21
C ASN A 38 -7.29 5.44 1.09
N VAL A 39 -6.88 6.36 1.98
CA VAL A 39 -5.83 6.07 2.98
C VAL A 39 -6.20 4.85 3.82
N GLY A 40 -5.25 3.94 3.99
CA GLY A 40 -5.37 2.68 4.75
C GLY A 40 -6.18 1.60 4.05
N LYS A 41 -6.64 1.81 2.80
CA LYS A 41 -7.38 0.81 2.03
C LYS A 41 -6.59 0.40 0.79
N GLU A 42 -6.19 -0.87 0.76
CA GLU A 42 -5.55 -1.47 -0.40
C GLU A 42 -6.56 -1.76 -1.51
N LEU A 43 -6.23 -1.35 -2.73
CA LEU A 43 -6.90 -1.76 -3.95
C LEU A 43 -6.19 -2.99 -4.51
N TRP A 44 -6.94 -4.07 -4.65
CA TRP A 44 -6.43 -5.38 -5.03
C TRP A 44 -6.67 -5.67 -6.50
N LYS A 45 -5.70 -6.32 -7.15
CA LYS A 45 -5.82 -6.84 -8.51
C LYS A 45 -6.20 -5.78 -9.55
N GLU A 46 -5.65 -4.59 -9.40
CA GLU A 46 -5.72 -3.56 -10.42
C GLU A 46 -5.02 -4.03 -11.70
N THR A 47 -5.51 -3.57 -12.85
CA THR A 47 -4.93 -3.92 -14.15
C THR A 47 -4.58 -2.67 -14.94
N LEU A 48 -3.39 -2.67 -15.55
CA LEU A 48 -2.97 -1.67 -16.52
C LEU A 48 -2.40 -2.34 -17.78
N PRO A 49 -2.55 -1.71 -18.96
CA PRO A 49 -1.82 -2.12 -20.15
C PRO A 49 -0.31 -2.11 -19.87
N LEU A 50 0.41 -3.14 -20.30
CA LEU A 50 1.86 -3.21 -20.13
C LEU A 50 2.57 -2.17 -21.02
N GLN A 51 2.01 -1.91 -22.21
CA GLN A 51 2.54 -0.91 -23.12
C GLN A 51 1.87 0.45 -22.88
N MET A 52 2.66 1.41 -22.40
CA MET A 52 2.23 2.80 -22.16
C MET A 52 0.99 2.92 -21.24
N GLY A 53 0.79 1.95 -20.35
CA GLY A 53 -0.32 2.00 -19.40
C GLY A 53 -0.12 3.11 -18.39
N SER A 54 -1.16 3.91 -18.18
CA SER A 54 -1.18 4.88 -17.09
C SER A 54 -2.57 5.00 -16.49
N ARG A 55 -2.62 5.36 -15.20
CA ARG A 55 -3.88 5.66 -14.49
C ARG A 55 -3.63 6.66 -13.38
N LEU A 56 -4.60 7.55 -13.22
CA LEU A 56 -4.61 8.55 -12.17
C LEU A 56 -5.44 8.04 -10.99
N TYR A 57 -4.86 8.06 -9.80
CA TYR A 57 -5.55 7.75 -8.55
C TYR A 57 -5.74 9.01 -7.72
N GLN A 58 -6.99 9.36 -7.41
CA GLN A 58 -7.29 10.46 -6.51
C GLN A 58 -7.18 10.00 -5.06
N LEU A 59 -6.31 10.65 -4.29
CA LEU A 59 -6.09 10.33 -2.89
C LEU A 59 -7.21 10.91 -2.03
N GLN A 60 -7.81 10.07 -1.20
CA GLN A 60 -8.89 10.45 -0.27
C GLN A 60 -8.53 10.10 1.18
N GLY A 61 -8.98 10.93 2.12
CA GLY A 61 -8.73 10.74 3.56
C GLY A 61 -7.36 11.22 4.03
N LEU A 62 -6.70 12.11 3.28
CA LEU A 62 -5.46 12.75 3.70
C LEU A 62 -5.71 13.75 4.85
N LYS A 63 -4.76 13.82 5.79
CA LYS A 63 -4.71 14.75 6.91
C LYS A 63 -3.57 15.75 6.68
N SER A 64 -3.75 16.98 7.15
CA SER A 64 -2.73 18.01 7.05
C SER A 64 -1.49 17.66 7.90
N TYR A 65 -0.31 18.05 7.42
CA TYR A 65 0.98 17.89 8.10
C TYR A 65 1.43 16.45 8.37
N ASN A 66 0.74 15.46 7.79
CA ASN A 66 1.10 14.05 7.94
C ASN A 66 1.90 13.53 6.74
N TRP A 67 2.67 12.49 7.02
CA TRP A 67 3.43 11.76 6.01
C TRP A 67 2.59 10.61 5.48
N TYR A 68 2.72 10.36 4.18
CA TYR A 68 2.00 9.31 3.48
C TYR A 68 2.96 8.50 2.61
N GLU A 69 2.59 7.25 2.39
CA GLU A 69 3.32 6.33 1.56
C GLU A 69 2.38 5.63 0.60
N VAL A 70 2.62 5.79 -0.69
CA VAL A 70 1.94 5.04 -1.74
C VAL A 70 2.86 3.92 -2.19
N LYS A 71 2.34 2.70 -2.16
CA LYS A 71 3.07 1.49 -2.53
C LYS A 71 2.34 0.78 -3.65
N ILE A 72 3.09 0.31 -4.63
CA ILE A 72 2.60 -0.62 -5.64
C ILE A 72 3.37 -1.92 -5.50
N SER A 73 2.67 -3.05 -5.53
CA SER A 73 3.28 -4.38 -5.60
C SER A 73 2.75 -5.16 -6.80
N TYR A 74 3.64 -5.86 -7.49
CA TYR A 74 3.30 -6.62 -8.70
C TYR A 74 4.13 -7.92 -8.81
N PRO A 75 3.66 -8.91 -9.60
CA PRO A 75 4.32 -10.19 -9.73
C PRO A 75 5.72 -10.09 -10.36
N ALA A 76 6.70 -10.75 -9.75
CA ALA A 76 8.08 -10.84 -10.24
C ALA A 76 8.23 -11.54 -11.60
N SER A 77 7.23 -12.33 -12.00
CA SER A 77 7.26 -13.11 -13.24
C SER A 77 7.05 -12.27 -14.50
N ILE A 78 6.67 -11.00 -14.36
CA ILE A 78 6.39 -10.10 -15.48
C ILE A 78 7.48 -9.02 -15.50
N PRO A 79 8.26 -8.89 -16.57
CA PRO A 79 9.27 -7.85 -16.72
C PRO A 79 8.59 -6.48 -16.94
N ALA A 80 8.35 -5.74 -15.86
CA ALA A 80 7.71 -4.44 -15.88
C ALA A 80 8.29 -3.54 -14.79
N SER A 81 8.36 -2.25 -15.06
CA SER A 81 8.68 -1.21 -14.09
C SER A 81 7.49 -0.28 -13.94
N PHE A 82 7.20 0.13 -12.71
CA PHE A 82 6.18 1.14 -12.44
C PHE A 82 6.86 2.47 -12.12
N SER A 83 6.19 3.57 -12.41
CA SER A 83 6.59 4.90 -11.94
C SER A 83 5.42 5.57 -11.23
N LEU A 84 5.73 6.23 -10.11
CA LEU A 84 4.78 6.94 -9.26
C LEU A 84 5.10 8.42 -9.28
N GLN A 85 4.12 9.24 -9.62
CA GLN A 85 4.26 10.70 -9.62
C GLN A 85 3.11 11.35 -8.87
N LEU A 86 3.43 12.18 -7.87
CA LEU A 86 2.43 12.98 -7.17
C LEU A 86 2.09 14.22 -8.00
N LYS A 87 0.81 14.40 -8.28
CA LYS A 87 0.24 15.56 -8.96
C LYS A 87 -0.73 16.26 -8.01
N LYS A 88 -0.61 17.57 -7.89
CA LYS A 88 -1.56 18.42 -7.20
C LYS A 88 -2.16 19.36 -8.24
N GLY A 89 -3.32 18.98 -8.75
CA GLY A 89 -3.88 19.65 -9.90
C GLY A 89 -2.98 19.65 -11.13
N ASN A 90 -2.86 20.81 -11.77
CA ASN A 90 -1.92 21.03 -12.89
C ASN A 90 -0.45 21.18 -12.48
N LEU A 91 -0.12 21.10 -11.19
CA LEU A 91 1.25 21.26 -10.70
C LEU A 91 1.86 19.91 -10.33
N GLU A 92 3.04 19.64 -10.88
CA GLU A 92 3.88 18.52 -10.46
C GLU A 92 4.55 18.87 -9.13
N VAL A 93 4.27 18.07 -8.08
CA VAL A 93 4.82 18.33 -6.74
C VAL A 93 6.23 17.75 -6.69
N GLY A 94 7.25 18.61 -6.59
CA GLY A 94 8.67 18.25 -6.64
C GLY A 94 9.24 17.56 -5.39
N LEU A 95 8.42 17.06 -4.46
CA LEU A 95 8.85 16.38 -3.23
C LEU A 95 8.65 14.86 -3.29
N ASN A 96 8.83 14.27 -4.47
CA ASN A 96 8.63 12.84 -4.69
C ASN A 96 9.90 12.07 -4.35
N GLN A 97 9.98 11.49 -3.14
CA GLN A 97 11.01 10.51 -2.83
C GLN A 97 10.56 9.13 -3.33
N ASN A 98 10.80 8.87 -4.60
CA ASN A 98 10.59 7.56 -5.20
C ASN A 98 11.75 6.63 -4.85
N ARG A 99 11.42 5.41 -4.41
CA ARG A 99 12.38 4.34 -4.17
C ARG A 99 11.80 3.03 -4.68
N ARG A 100 12.63 2.29 -5.42
CA ARG A 100 12.34 0.93 -5.86
C ARG A 100 13.02 -0.07 -4.94
N LEU A 101 12.27 -1.03 -4.41
CA LEU A 101 12.84 -2.15 -3.65
C LEU A 101 12.12 -3.43 -4.07
N LEU A 102 12.84 -4.37 -4.70
CA LEU A 102 12.26 -5.54 -5.35
C LEU A 102 11.25 -5.11 -6.42
N ASN A 103 10.14 -5.84 -6.56
CA ASN A 103 9.04 -5.51 -7.46
C ASN A 103 7.98 -4.70 -6.71
N THR A 104 8.46 -3.68 -5.99
CA THR A 104 7.64 -2.76 -5.23
C THR A 104 8.17 -1.35 -5.45
N GLU A 105 7.29 -0.48 -5.94
CA GLU A 105 7.56 0.95 -6.05
C GLU A 105 6.93 1.67 -4.87
N LYS A 106 7.69 2.60 -4.30
CA LYS A 106 7.28 3.36 -3.12
C LYS A 106 7.50 4.84 -3.36
N LEU A 107 6.43 5.61 -3.17
CA LEU A 107 6.42 7.07 -3.16
C LEU A 107 6.09 7.55 -1.75
N ILE A 108 6.98 8.31 -1.13
CA ILE A 108 6.72 8.99 0.14
C ILE A 108 6.53 10.48 -0.12
N PHE A 109 5.48 11.06 0.45
CA PHE A 109 5.24 12.50 0.41
C PHE A 109 4.66 12.98 1.75
N LYS A 110 4.69 14.30 1.94
CA LYS A 110 4.10 14.97 3.10
C LYS A 110 3.02 15.92 2.59
N THR A 111 1.91 15.98 3.31
CA THR A 111 0.84 16.94 3.04
C THR A 111 1.06 18.21 3.86
N ASP A 112 0.97 19.40 3.26
CA ASP A 112 1.03 20.68 3.95
C ASP A 112 -0.39 21.22 4.27
N SER A 113 -0.51 22.22 5.15
CA SER A 113 -1.82 22.79 5.53
C SER A 113 -2.60 23.39 4.37
N LEU A 114 -1.90 23.98 3.40
CA LEU A 114 -2.52 24.59 2.23
C LEU A 114 -3.12 23.53 1.30
N ASP A 115 -2.61 22.30 1.34
CA ASP A 115 -2.99 21.23 0.41
C ASP A 115 -4.40 20.70 0.69
N VAL A 116 -4.81 20.69 1.97
CA VAL A 116 -6.14 20.23 2.39
C VAL A 116 -7.19 21.34 2.28
N LEU A 117 -6.78 22.61 2.28
CA LEU A 117 -7.71 23.75 2.16
C LEU A 117 -8.07 24.09 0.71
N ASN A 118 -7.20 23.75 -0.26
CA ASN A 118 -7.46 23.91 -1.70
C ASN A 118 -8.20 22.68 -2.28
N ASP A 119 -9.32 22.32 -1.66
CA ASP A 119 -10.14 21.11 -1.91
C ASP A 119 -10.72 20.99 -3.34
N GLN A 120 -10.47 21.96 -4.23
CA GLN A 120 -11.01 21.97 -5.59
C GLN A 120 -10.27 21.04 -6.56
N ASP A 121 -9.00 20.70 -6.30
CA ASP A 121 -8.17 19.95 -7.27
C ASP A 121 -7.49 18.70 -6.68
N GLY A 122 -7.69 18.43 -5.38
CA GLY A 122 -7.23 17.22 -4.71
C GLY A 122 -5.73 16.88 -4.84
N MET A 123 -5.30 15.79 -4.22
CA MET A 123 -4.00 15.19 -4.49
C MET A 123 -4.21 13.91 -5.30
N HIS A 124 -3.39 13.74 -6.32
CA HIS A 124 -3.49 12.65 -7.27
C HIS A 124 -2.14 11.94 -7.39
N VAL A 125 -2.17 10.65 -7.63
CA VAL A 125 -1.00 9.85 -7.96
C VAL A 125 -1.17 9.32 -9.36
N LEU A 126 -0.31 9.76 -10.26
CA LEU A 126 -0.19 9.16 -11.57
C LEU A 126 0.69 7.92 -11.45
N VAL A 127 0.12 6.79 -11.85
CA VAL A 127 0.80 5.51 -11.97
C VAL A 127 1.05 5.27 -13.44
N THR A 128 2.29 5.03 -13.82
CA THR A 128 2.64 4.60 -15.19
C THR A 128 3.36 3.25 -15.15
N VAL A 129 3.20 2.48 -16.22
CA VAL A 129 3.84 1.18 -16.44
C VAL A 129 4.67 1.23 -17.70
N GLU A 130 5.90 0.74 -17.60
CA GLU A 130 6.81 0.53 -18.72
C GLU A 130 7.32 -0.92 -18.70
N PRO A 131 7.43 -1.59 -19.86
CA PRO A 131 8.01 -2.92 -19.93
C PRO A 131 9.52 -2.87 -19.65
N GLU A 132 10.02 -3.69 -18.72
CA GLU A 132 11.44 -3.72 -18.34
C GLU A 132 12.11 -4.97 -18.91
N GLY A 133 12.50 -4.93 -20.19
CA GLY A 133 13.28 -5.99 -20.84
C GLY A 133 12.63 -6.55 -22.10
N ILE A 134 13.30 -7.52 -22.72
CA ILE A 134 12.88 -8.16 -23.96
C ILE A 134 12.44 -9.58 -23.63
N VAL A 135 11.27 -9.99 -24.12
CA VAL A 135 10.78 -11.36 -23.91
C VAL A 135 11.73 -12.36 -24.57
N ALA A 136 12.34 -13.23 -23.76
CA ALA A 136 13.36 -14.18 -24.21
C ALA A 136 12.83 -15.26 -25.17
N ILE A 137 11.51 -15.43 -25.26
CA ILE A 137 10.88 -16.44 -26.12
C ILE A 137 10.40 -15.78 -27.41
N PRO A 138 11.07 -16.01 -28.54
CA PRO A 138 10.61 -15.48 -29.82
C PRO A 138 9.28 -16.14 -30.23
N HIS A 139 8.37 -15.37 -30.81
CA HIS A 139 7.03 -15.78 -31.32
C HIS A 139 5.92 -16.02 -30.29
N VAL A 140 6.13 -15.69 -29.01
CA VAL A 140 5.04 -15.67 -28.02
C VAL A 140 4.52 -14.24 -27.88
N GLN A 141 3.19 -14.07 -27.90
CA GLN A 141 2.55 -12.78 -27.69
C GLN A 141 2.93 -12.27 -26.29
N GLU A 142 3.47 -11.04 -26.22
CA GLU A 142 3.79 -10.40 -24.96
C GLU A 142 2.51 -10.20 -24.14
N ARG A 143 2.63 -10.21 -22.81
CA ARG A 143 1.46 -9.97 -21.96
C ARG A 143 0.98 -8.54 -22.16
N GLU A 144 -0.28 -8.38 -22.55
CA GLU A 144 -0.87 -7.06 -22.82
C GLU A 144 -1.19 -6.28 -21.54
N PHE A 145 -1.39 -6.97 -20.41
CA PHE A 145 -1.78 -6.36 -19.13
C PHE A 145 -0.93 -6.88 -17.98
N ILE A 146 -0.70 -6.01 -17.00
CA ILE A 146 -0.10 -6.34 -15.71
C ILE A 146 -1.13 -6.17 -14.59
N ILE A 147 -1.11 -7.11 -13.65
CA ILE A 147 -1.92 -7.07 -12.43
C ILE A 147 -1.04 -6.56 -11.30
N PHE A 148 -1.55 -5.63 -10.49
CA PHE A 148 -0.86 -5.07 -9.34
C PHE A 148 -1.83 -4.74 -8.21
N ASN A 149 -1.28 -4.52 -7.02
CA ASN A 149 -2.01 -3.92 -5.91
C ASN A 149 -1.44 -2.53 -5.64
N ILE A 150 -2.28 -1.63 -5.14
CA ILE A 150 -1.88 -0.28 -4.73
C ILE A 150 -2.52 0.09 -3.40
N VAL A 151 -1.75 0.70 -2.51
CA VAL A 151 -2.20 1.18 -1.21
C VAL A 151 -1.58 2.54 -0.89
N CYS A 152 -2.32 3.38 -0.17
CA CYS A 152 -1.83 4.62 0.43
C CYS A 152 -1.90 4.50 1.95
N ASP A 153 -0.77 4.48 2.65
CA ASP A 153 -0.70 4.35 4.11
C ASP A 153 -0.29 5.67 4.77
N GLU A 154 -0.82 5.92 5.97
CA GLU A 154 -0.35 7.01 6.84
C GLU A 154 0.93 6.58 7.58
N LEU A 155 1.94 7.45 7.56
CA LEU A 155 3.21 7.26 8.23
C LEU A 155 3.31 8.15 9.47
N LEU A 156 3.68 7.54 10.60
CA LEU A 156 3.98 8.24 11.84
C LEU A 156 5.44 7.96 12.21
N LEU A 157 6.27 9.02 12.25
CA LEU A 157 7.73 8.93 12.39
C LEU A 157 8.41 8.04 11.34
N GLY A 158 7.86 7.98 10.11
CA GLY A 158 8.37 7.16 9.02
C GLY A 158 7.99 5.67 9.10
N ILE A 159 7.19 5.29 10.09
CA ILE A 159 6.69 3.91 10.28
C ILE A 159 5.19 3.89 9.91
N PRO A 160 4.73 2.92 9.09
CA PRO A 160 3.31 2.75 8.79
C PRO A 160 2.52 2.45 10.06
N HIS A 161 1.31 3.00 10.17
CA HIS A 161 0.45 2.87 11.34
C HIS A 161 0.28 1.42 11.81
N GLU A 162 0.10 0.47 10.89
CA GLU A 162 -0.06 -0.97 11.19
C GLU A 162 1.15 -1.59 11.93
N ALA A 163 2.36 -1.05 11.78
CA ALA A 163 3.56 -1.59 12.40
C ALA A 163 3.80 -1.10 13.85
N TRP A 164 2.99 -0.16 14.37
CA TRP A 164 3.15 0.36 15.73
C TRP A 164 2.93 -0.69 16.82
N TRP A 165 2.11 -1.71 16.55
CA TRP A 165 1.93 -2.84 17.46
C TRP A 165 3.25 -3.57 17.76
N VAL A 166 4.15 -3.68 16.78
CA VAL A 166 5.46 -4.31 16.95
C VAL A 166 6.33 -3.45 17.88
N VAL A 167 6.29 -2.13 17.73
CA VAL A 167 7.03 -1.20 18.60
C VAL A 167 6.57 -1.33 20.06
N ILE A 168 5.25 -1.40 20.28
CA ILE A 168 4.67 -1.61 21.62
C ILE A 168 5.14 -2.94 22.21
N LEU A 169 5.10 -4.03 21.43
CA LEU A 169 5.55 -5.34 21.87
C LEU A 169 7.03 -5.34 22.26
N VAL A 170 7.90 -4.75 21.44
CA VAL A 170 9.34 -4.67 21.71
C VAL A 170 9.61 -3.84 22.98
N SER A 171 8.91 -2.72 23.15
CA SER A 171 9.00 -1.89 24.36
C SER A 171 8.60 -2.68 25.61
N PHE A 172 7.50 -3.43 25.54
CA PHE A 172 7.05 -4.29 26.64
C PHE A 172 8.08 -5.38 26.98
N CYS A 173 8.63 -6.06 25.97
CA CYS A 173 9.70 -7.04 26.16
C CYS A 173 10.95 -6.43 26.81
N LEU A 174 11.34 -5.21 26.41
CA LEU A 174 12.48 -4.51 26.99
C LEU A 174 12.24 -4.17 28.47
N VAL A 175 11.04 -3.69 28.81
CA VAL A 175 10.65 -3.41 30.20
C VAL A 175 10.69 -4.69 31.04
N LEU A 176 10.13 -5.79 30.55
CA LEU A 176 10.21 -7.08 31.24
C LEU A 176 11.64 -7.57 31.42
N ALA A 177 12.48 -7.48 30.38
CA ALA A 177 13.88 -7.88 30.45
C ALA A 177 14.67 -7.09 31.50
N LEU A 178 14.32 -5.82 31.72
CA LEU A 178 14.91 -5.00 32.78
C LEU A 178 14.34 -5.35 34.16
N ILE A 179 13.07 -5.72 34.26
CA ILE A 179 12.37 -6.01 35.51
C ILE A 179 12.68 -7.42 36.05
N ILE A 180 12.75 -8.43 35.18
CA ILE A 180 12.98 -9.84 35.53
C ILE A 180 14.22 -10.04 36.42
N PRO A 181 15.38 -9.40 36.15
CA PRO A 181 16.56 -9.47 37.03
C PRO A 181 16.31 -8.95 38.46
N TYR A 182 15.42 -7.96 38.65
CA TYR A 182 15.07 -7.44 39.98
C TYR A 182 14.14 -8.36 40.77
N PHE A 183 13.42 -9.25 40.10
CA PHE A 183 12.64 -10.33 40.74
C PHE A 183 13.43 -11.63 40.92
N LEU A 184 14.64 -11.72 40.35
CA LEU A 184 15.58 -12.83 40.52
C LEU A 184 16.59 -12.72 41.71
N PRO A 185 16.45 -11.88 42.77
CA PRO A 185 17.47 -11.82 43.81
C PRO A 185 17.29 -12.94 44.87
N PHE A 186 18.42 -13.61 45.17
CA PHE A 186 18.75 -14.50 46.31
C PHE A 186 18.56 -16.02 46.24
N CYS A 187 17.75 -16.62 45.36
CA CYS A 187 17.57 -18.08 45.39
C CYS A 187 18.61 -18.91 44.59
N LEU A 188 19.38 -18.29 43.69
CA LEU A 188 20.36 -18.98 42.83
C LEU A 188 21.81 -18.49 43.01
N LEU A 189 22.12 -17.71 44.05
CA LEU A 189 23.51 -17.56 44.46
C LEU A 189 23.95 -18.89 45.07
N PRO A 190 24.95 -19.60 44.51
CA PRO A 190 25.51 -20.76 45.17
C PRO A 190 26.03 -20.28 46.51
N LYS A 191 25.34 -20.68 47.57
CA LYS A 191 25.81 -20.51 48.94
C LYS A 191 27.08 -21.33 49.02
N ASN A 192 28.23 -20.65 48.97
CA ASN A 192 29.54 -21.27 49.16
C ASN A 192 29.63 -21.74 50.63
N ARG A 193 28.98 -22.86 50.93
CA ARG A 193 29.10 -23.59 52.17
C ARG A 193 29.79 -24.91 51.86
N SER A 194 31.01 -24.98 52.37
CA SER A 194 31.77 -26.16 52.75
C SER A 194 32.11 -27.18 51.66
N MET A 195 33.38 -27.17 51.25
CA MET A 195 34.23 -28.35 51.37
C MET A 195 35.72 -27.93 51.36
N GLN A 196 36.15 -27.23 52.42
CA GLN A 196 37.56 -27.23 52.82
C GLN A 196 37.70 -28.14 54.05
N SER A 197 37.33 -29.41 53.86
CA SER A 197 37.47 -30.49 54.85
C SER A 197 38.39 -31.61 54.35
N ASP A 198 39.10 -31.41 53.24
CA ASP A 198 40.01 -32.44 52.68
C ASP A 198 41.49 -32.05 52.67
N ALA A 199 41.85 -30.86 53.17
CA ALA A 199 43.24 -30.43 53.26
C ALA A 199 44.00 -30.97 54.50
N GLN A 200 43.35 -31.70 55.40
CA GLN A 200 44.01 -32.28 56.59
C GLN A 200 44.41 -33.76 56.44
N ASN A 201 44.13 -34.41 55.30
CA ASN A 201 44.54 -35.80 55.05
C ASN A 201 45.78 -35.93 54.13
N LEU A 202 46.52 -34.84 53.89
CA LEU A 202 47.73 -34.83 53.05
C LEU A 202 49.05 -34.56 53.81
N SER A 203 49.04 -34.54 55.15
CA SER A 203 50.26 -34.33 55.96
C SER A 203 50.78 -35.58 56.68
N LYS A 204 50.34 -36.78 56.29
CA LYS A 204 51.11 -38.01 56.53
C LYS A 204 51.85 -38.39 55.26
N VAL A 205 53.16 -38.59 55.38
CA VAL A 205 54.15 -39.08 54.39
C VAL A 205 54.98 -37.98 53.69
N SER A 206 55.97 -37.43 54.40
CA SER A 206 57.40 -37.52 54.07
C SER A 206 58.25 -36.95 55.20
#